data_AF-A0A8I1I0H8-F1
#
_entry.id   AF-A0A8I1I0H8-F1
#
_cell.length_a   1.000
_cell.length_b   1.000
_cell.length_c   1.000
_cell.angle_alpha   90.00
_cell.angle_beta   90.00
_cell.angle_gamma   90.00
#
_symmetry.space_group_name_H-M   'P 1'
#
loop_
_entity.id
_entity.type
_entity.pdbx_description
1 polymer ?
#
loop_
_entity_poly.entity_id
_entity_poly.type
_entity_poly.pdbx_seq_one_letter_code
_entity_poly.pdbx_strand_id
1 'polypeptide(L)'
;MAAGEERAAAHTEISTGDKELALSFLKSDDIFAALLTDFDTLGVTGEKINKLVGYLAATSRKLTEPLSVHPVRSRPANPPCRMPSSR
;
A
#
# COMPACT_ATOMS: atom_id res chain seq x y z
N MET A 1 -17.37 12.58 -27.37
CA MET A 1 -17.12 13.39 -26.15
C MET A 1 -16.27 12.50 -25.24
N ALA A 2 -14.95 12.53 -25.43
CA ALA A 2 -13.98 13.34 -24.67
C ALA A 2 -13.91 12.90 -23.21
N ALA A 3 -12.77 12.58 -22.59
CA ALA A 3 -11.40 12.34 -22.99
C ALA A 3 -10.79 11.66 -21.74
N GLY A 4 -10.07 10.56 -21.90
CA GLY A 4 -9.34 9.92 -20.79
C GLY A 4 -7.86 10.06 -21.10
N GLU A 5 -7.27 11.16 -20.65
CA GLU A 5 -5.88 11.55 -20.92
C GLU A 5 -4.88 10.41 -20.68
N GLU A 6 -4.19 10.05 -21.76
CA GLU A 6 -2.88 9.43 -21.75
C GLU A 6 -1.91 10.38 -21.02
N ARG A 7 -1.90 10.32 -19.69
CA ARG A 7 -0.94 11.07 -18.89
C ARG A 7 0.42 10.42 -19.09
N ALA A 8 1.19 11.05 -19.98
CA ALA A 8 2.62 10.86 -20.15
C ALA A 8 3.31 10.82 -18.78
N ALA A 9 3.46 9.62 -18.22
CA ALA A 9 4.42 9.38 -17.18
C ALA A 9 5.76 9.67 -17.84
N ALA A 10 6.45 10.71 -17.38
CA ALA A 10 7.81 11.01 -17.79
C ALA A 10 8.59 9.70 -17.87
N HIS A 11 8.90 9.30 -19.10
CA HIS A 11 9.51 8.01 -19.41
C HIS A 11 11.00 8.15 -19.06
N THR A 12 11.31 8.20 -17.77
CA THR A 12 12.67 7.95 -17.30
C THR A 12 12.95 6.51 -17.68
N GLU A 13 13.63 6.33 -18.80
CA GLU A 13 14.03 5.00 -19.26
C GLU A 13 14.93 4.39 -18.18
N ILE A 14 14.34 3.51 -17.38
CA ILE A 14 15.09 2.72 -16.41
C ILE A 14 16.14 1.93 -17.20
N SER A 15 17.40 2.05 -16.77
CA SER A 15 18.53 1.32 -17.35
C SER A 15 18.27 -0.19 -17.31
N THR A 16 18.79 -0.93 -18.28
CA THR A 16 18.59 -2.39 -18.36
C THR A 16 19.02 -3.10 -17.08
N GLY A 17 20.12 -2.65 -16.45
CA GLY A 17 20.58 -3.22 -15.17
C GLY A 17 19.61 -2.99 -14.01
N ASP A 18 19.01 -1.80 -13.91
CA ASP A 18 18.01 -1.50 -12.87
C ASP A 18 16.73 -2.30 -13.08
N LYS A 19 16.34 -2.57 -14.33
CA LYS A 19 15.22 -3.46 -14.67
C LYS A 19 15.47 -4.89 -14.22
N GLU A 20 16.66 -5.41 -14.46
CA GLU A 20 17.05 -6.77 -14.05
C GLU A 20 17.06 -6.93 -12.53
N LEU A 21 17.57 -5.92 -11.81
CA LEU A 21 17.52 -5.88 -10.34
C LEU A 21 16.07 -5.84 -9.83
N ALA A 22 15.21 -5.00 -10.42
CA ALA A 22 13.80 -4.93 -10.05
C ALA A 22 13.05 -6.25 -10.32
N LEU A 23 13.34 -6.92 -11.45
CA LEU A 23 12.75 -8.21 -11.78
C LEU A 23 13.24 -9.32 -10.83
N SER A 24 14.51 -9.29 -10.43
CA SER A 24 15.08 -10.24 -9.47
C SER A 24 14.46 -10.04 -8.09
N PHE A 25 14.29 -8.79 -7.67
CA PHE A 25 13.57 -8.43 -6.46
C PHE A 25 12.14 -8.98 -6.48
N LEU A 26 11.36 -8.72 -7.53
CA LEU A 26 9.98 -9.20 -7.69
C LEU A 26 9.81 -10.73 -7.70
N LYS A 27 10.87 -11.48 -8.06
CA LYS A 27 10.87 -12.94 -8.10
C LYS A 27 11.30 -13.60 -6.79
N SER A 28 11.70 -12.83 -5.79
CA SER A 28 12.17 -13.37 -4.52
C SER A 28 10.99 -13.87 -3.67
N ASP A 29 11.17 -14.97 -2.92
CA ASP A 29 10.11 -15.49 -2.04
C ASP A 29 9.84 -14.56 -0.84
N ASP A 30 10.86 -13.78 -0.43
CA ASP A 30 10.80 -12.87 0.72
C ASP A 30 10.39 -11.42 0.36
N ILE A 31 9.76 -11.21 -0.80
CA ILE A 31 9.37 -9.85 -1.27
C ILE A 31 8.58 -9.06 -0.24
N PHE A 32 7.71 -9.73 0.53
CA PHE A 32 6.87 -9.07 1.53
C PHE A 32 7.70 -8.57 2.72
N ALA A 33 8.73 -9.32 3.13
CA ALA A 33 9.60 -8.93 4.24
C ALA A 33 10.49 -7.74 3.83
N ALA A 34 11.02 -7.76 2.62
CA ALA A 34 11.79 -6.65 2.07
C ALA A 34 10.92 -5.38 1.97
N LEU A 35 9.71 -5.50 1.43
CA LEU A 35 8.78 -4.38 1.31
C LEU A 35 8.38 -3.80 2.67
N LEU A 36 8.16 -4.65 3.68
CA LEU A 36 7.88 -4.19 5.04
C LEU A 36 9.06 -3.42 5.64
N THR A 37 10.29 -3.87 5.38
CA THR A 37 11.53 -3.20 5.81
C THR A 37 11.67 -1.83 5.14
N ASP A 38 11.33 -1.74 3.85
CA ASP A 38 11.32 -0.46 3.13
C ASP A 38 10.28 0.50 3.73
N PHE A 39 9.08 0.02 4.04
CA PHE A 39 8.05 0.82 4.72
C PHE A 39 8.50 1.30 6.10
N ASP A 40 9.21 0.47 6.85
CA ASP A 40 9.78 0.86 8.15
C ASP A 40 10.89 1.92 7.98
N THR A 41 11.74 1.78 6.96
CA THR A 41 12.78 2.76 6.62
C THR A 41 12.20 4.10 6.19
N LEU A 42 11.07 4.08 5.47
CA LEU A 42 10.30 5.27 5.10
C LEU A 42 9.56 5.90 6.28
N GLY A 43 9.59 5.29 7.47
CA GLY A 43 8.93 5.78 8.68
C GLY A 43 7.41 5.55 8.72
N VAL A 44 6.88 4.66 7.86
CA VAL A 44 5.46 4.32 7.85
C VAL A 44 5.14 3.40 9.02
N THR A 45 4.33 3.88 9.97
CA THR A 45 3.93 3.13 11.16
C THR A 45 2.49 2.61 11.02
N GLY A 46 2.23 1.36 11.44
CA GLY A 46 0.91 0.73 11.32
C GLY A 46 0.97 -0.79 11.21
N GLU A 47 -0.19 -1.42 11.05
CA GLU A 47 -0.29 -2.87 10.86
C GLU A 47 0.36 -3.32 9.56
N LYS A 48 1.10 -4.43 9.60
CA LYS A 48 1.82 -5.00 8.45
C LYS A 48 0.90 -5.19 7.25
N ILE A 49 -0.31 -5.69 7.47
CA ILE A 49 -1.31 -5.94 6.42
C ILE A 49 -1.72 -4.62 5.74
N ASN A 50 -1.96 -3.56 6.50
CA ASN A 50 -2.36 -2.27 5.94
C ASN A 50 -1.25 -1.63 5.10
N LYS A 51 0.03 -1.85 5.45
CA LYS A 51 1.18 -1.43 4.64
C LYS A 51 1.20 -2.13 3.28
N LEU A 52 0.99 -3.45 3.26
CA LEU A 52 0.93 -4.24 2.03
C LEU A 52 -0.27 -3.86 1.15
N VAL A 53 -1.43 -3.65 1.76
CA VAL A 53 -2.64 -3.17 1.06
C VAL A 53 -2.42 -1.78 0.47
N GLY A 54 -1.70 -0.90 1.18
CA GLY A 54 -1.29 0.41 0.67
C GLY A 54 -0.35 0.31 -0.53
N TYR A 55 0.60 -0.63 -0.52
CA TYR A 55 1.45 -0.90 -1.67
C TYR A 55 0.64 -1.35 -2.89
N LEU A 56 -0.27 -2.31 -2.70
CA LEU A 56 -1.14 -2.79 -3.77
C LEU A 56 -2.03 -1.68 -4.35
N ALA A 57 -2.58 -0.83 -3.50
CA ALA A 57 -3.33 0.35 -3.93
C ALA A 57 -2.46 1.29 -4.78
N ALA A 58 -1.21 1.51 -4.38
CA ALA A 58 -0.28 2.39 -5.07
C ALA A 58 0.16 1.84 -6.44
N THR A 59 0.45 0.53 -6.53
CA THR A 59 0.82 -0.15 -7.79
C THR A 59 -0.36 -0.33 -8.72
N SER A 60 -1.58 -0.39 -8.20
CA SER A 60 -2.78 -0.50 -9.02
C SER A 60 -2.98 0.66 -10.00
N ARG A 61 -2.36 1.83 -9.77
CA ARG A 61 -2.35 2.94 -10.74
C ARG A 61 -1.64 2.59 -12.06
N LYS A 62 -0.92 1.46 -12.11
CA LYS A 62 -0.27 0.92 -13.31
C LYS A 62 -1.10 -0.15 -14.02
N LEU A 63 -2.22 -0.59 -13.44
CA LEU A 63 -3.19 -1.45 -14.11
C LEU A 63 -4.14 -0.59 -14.98
N THR A 64 -4.71 -1.22 -16.02
CA THR A 64 -5.72 -0.61 -16.89
C THR A 64 -6.98 -0.20 -16.15
N GLU A 65 -7.33 -0.93 -15.09
CA GLU A 65 -8.43 -0.62 -14.18
C GLU A 65 -7.87 -0.44 -12.76
N PRO A 66 -7.74 0.80 -12.26
CA PRO A 66 -7.19 1.05 -10.94
C PRO A 66 -8.16 0.62 -9.83
N LEU A 67 -7.64 -0.12 -8.86
CA LEU A 67 -8.34 -0.62 -7.69
C LEU A 67 -8.62 0.53 -6.72
N SER A 68 -9.87 0.63 -6.28
CA SER A 68 -10.29 1.52 -5.20
C SER A 68 -10.23 0.78 -3.87
N VAL A 69 -9.22 1.10 -3.06
CA VAL A 69 -8.96 0.41 -1.78
C VAL A 69 -9.45 1.27 -0.62
N HIS A 70 -10.32 0.72 0.24
CA HIS A 70 -10.85 1.37 1.45
C HIS A 70 -10.57 0.51 2.69
N PRO A 71 -9.51 0.81 3.47
CA PRO A 71 -9.27 0.11 4.73
C PRO A 71 -10.37 0.44 5.74
N VAL A 72 -11.12 -0.58 6.15
CA VAL A 72 -12.18 -0.44 7.15
C VAL A 72 -11.58 -0.53 8.56
N ARG A 73 -11.88 0.47 9.40
CA ARG A 73 -11.50 0.44 10.82
C ARG A 73 -12.70 -0.02 11.65
N SER A 74 -12.56 -1.16 12.30
CA SER A 74 -13.55 -1.64 13.27
C SER A 74 -13.57 -0.72 14.50
N ARG A 75 -14.77 -0.31 14.95
CA ARG A 75 -14.93 0.31 16.27
C ARG A 75 -14.95 -0.80 17.33
N PRO A 76 -14.31 -0.61 18.50
CA PRO A 76 -14.45 -1.56 19.61
C PRO A 76 -15.91 -1.58 20.08
N ALA A 77 -16.48 -2.77 20.18
CA ALA A 77 -17.86 -3.02 20.60
C ALA A 77 -17.99 -3.04 22.13
N ASN A 78 -17.69 -1.92 22.81
CA ASN A 78 -18.18 -1.70 24.17
C ASN A 78 -18.05 -0.21 24.56
N PRO A 79 -19.13 0.54 24.80
CA PRO A 79 -19.02 1.79 25.57
C PRO A 79 -18.59 1.45 27.01
N PRO A 80 -17.84 2.32 27.71
CA PRO A 80 -17.53 2.07 29.12
C PRO A 80 -18.87 1.94 29.87
N CYS A 81 -19.10 0.80 30.51
CA CYS A 81 -20.19 0.63 31.48
C CYS A 81 -20.02 1.72 32.53
N ARG A 82 -20.85 2.77 32.43
CA ARG A 82 -20.93 3.84 33.42
C ARG A 82 -21.55 3.21 34.65
N MET A 83 -20.72 2.74 35.58
CA MET A 83 -21.20 2.27 36.88
C MET A 83 -21.95 3.44 37.53
N PRO A 84 -23.19 3.24 38.03
CA PRO A 84 -23.85 4.26 38.82
C PRO A 84 -22.97 4.55 40.03
N SER A 85 -22.58 5.81 40.20
CA SER A 85 -21.85 6.28 41.37
C SER A 85 -22.69 5.98 42.61
N SER A 86 -22.39 4.89 43.32
CA SER A 86 -22.92 4.65 44.65
C SER A 86 -22.09 5.45 45.65
N ARG A 87 -22.38 6.73 45.80
CA ARG A 87 -22.32 7.56 47.02
C ARG A 87 -22.33 9.04 46.66
#